data_AF-A0A7K7WUH7-F1
#
_entry.id   AF-A0A7K7WUH7-F1
#
_cell.length_a   1.000
_cell.length_b   1.000
_cell.length_c   1.000
_cell.angle_alpha   90.00
_cell.angle_beta   90.00
_cell.angle_gamma   90.00
#
_symmetry.space_group_name_H-M   'P 1'
#
loop_
_entity.id
_entity.type
_entity.pdbx_description
1 polymer ?
#
loop_
_entity_poly.entity_id
_entity_poly.type
_entity_poly.pdbx_seq_one_letter_code
_entity_poly.pdbx_strand_id
1 'polypeptide(L)'
;GPSVLQLLQTTTFHNTVYVATEGLGLLDDIPLGTLDSHTWNIHFLQPWVRPALPRSDWDTISDMIKIYLSKFHHLIQEGAMLKQVPYPFVAQCTAGCQLFPNDTSRGFAYVGYNGGDFLSYNMDNGTWLLLQDTELARYVRERLENYTAFTELIQVLFNNTCVDDVEMILHAAKGALERQVQPVAVVFARQTPDPSQLLLVCRVTGFYPAAVRVSWLRDGHEVPPDPKLGSTPLLPNSDLTYQLRRVVAMVPGDGHSYACRVQHSSLGGRDLLLPWG
;
A
#
# COMPACT_ATOMS: atom_id res chain seq x y z
N GLY A 1 -0.53 -4.59 14.89
CA GLY A 1 0.55 -3.62 14.70
C GLY A 1 0.01 -2.23 14.98
N PRO A 2 0.76 -1.16 14.71
CA PRO A 2 0.14 0.16 14.61
C PRO A 2 -0.84 0.18 13.42
N SER A 3 -1.88 0.99 13.52
CA SER A 3 -2.71 1.36 12.37
C SER A 3 -2.03 2.51 11.63
N VAL A 4 -2.07 2.50 10.29
CA VAL A 4 -1.35 3.45 9.45
C VAL A 4 -2.31 4.21 8.56
N LEU A 5 -2.40 5.52 8.73
CA LEU A 5 -2.98 6.40 7.70
C LEU A 5 -1.85 6.93 6.84
N GLN A 6 -1.95 6.71 5.53
CA GLN A 6 -0.94 7.16 4.58
C GLN A 6 -1.59 7.81 3.36
N LEU A 7 -1.00 8.92 2.93
CA LEU A 7 -1.30 9.63 1.71
C LEU A 7 -0.17 9.36 0.73
N LEU A 8 -0.53 8.79 -0.41
CA LEU A 8 0.36 8.49 -1.52
C LEU A 8 0.08 9.50 -2.63
N GLN A 9 1.08 10.29 -2.98
CA GLN A 9 1.04 11.21 -4.10
C GLN A 9 2.04 10.76 -5.16
N THR A 10 1.60 10.72 -6.41
CA THR A 10 2.48 10.56 -7.57
C THR A 10 2.24 11.74 -8.51
N THR A 11 3.28 12.52 -8.79
CA THR A 11 3.23 13.65 -9.71
C THR A 11 4.17 13.39 -10.88
N THR A 12 3.61 13.39 -12.09
CA THR A 12 4.36 13.30 -13.34
C THR A 12 4.50 14.68 -13.95
N PHE A 13 5.74 15.11 -14.11
CA PHE A 13 6.10 16.33 -14.82
C PHE A 13 6.42 15.95 -16.25
N HIS A 14 5.49 16.18 -17.18
CA HIS A 14 5.65 15.76 -18.58
C HIS A 14 6.52 16.72 -19.39
N ASN A 15 6.38 18.01 -19.11
CA ASN A 15 7.15 19.11 -19.69
C ASN A 15 7.01 20.34 -18.79
N THR A 16 7.45 21.51 -19.25
CA THR A 16 7.45 22.73 -18.44
C THR A 16 6.08 23.33 -18.16
N VAL A 17 5.02 22.81 -18.79
CA VAL A 17 3.65 23.34 -18.72
C VAL A 17 2.67 22.30 -18.21
N TYR A 18 2.87 21.03 -18.55
CA TYR A 18 1.94 19.95 -18.23
C TYR A 18 2.46 19.09 -17.07
N VAL A 19 1.73 19.14 -15.96
CA VAL A 19 1.96 18.39 -14.74
C VAL A 19 0.68 17.65 -14.38
N ALA A 20 0.79 16.35 -14.10
CA ALA A 20 -0.33 15.51 -13.69
C ALA A 20 -0.06 14.94 -12.30
N THR A 21 -1.05 15.02 -11.41
CA THR A 21 -0.96 14.45 -10.06
C THR A 21 -2.09 13.50 -9.79
N GLU A 22 -1.72 12.35 -9.23
CA GLU A 22 -2.60 11.36 -8.65
C GLU A 22 -2.34 11.29 -7.15
N GLY A 23 -3.42 11.15 -6.38
CA GLY A 23 -3.37 11.00 -4.93
C GLY A 23 -4.24 9.85 -4.47
N LEU A 24 -3.77 9.08 -3.50
CA LEU A 24 -4.49 7.97 -2.87
C LEU A 24 -4.30 8.04 -1.35
N GLY A 25 -5.40 8.08 -0.60
CA GLY A 25 -5.40 7.89 0.85
C GLY A 25 -5.70 6.44 1.22
N LEU A 26 -4.92 5.87 2.13
CA LEU A 26 -5.08 4.50 2.64
C LEU A 26 -5.11 4.52 4.17
N LEU A 27 -6.02 3.73 4.74
CA LEU A 27 -5.95 3.28 6.14
C LEU A 27 -5.57 1.81 6.12
N ASP A 28 -4.36 1.49 6.57
CA ASP A 28 -3.73 0.19 6.39
C ASP A 28 -3.79 -0.26 4.92
N ASP A 29 -4.59 -1.28 4.62
CA ASP A 29 -4.81 -1.83 3.28
C ASP A 29 -6.12 -1.35 2.62
N ILE A 30 -6.88 -0.48 3.29
CA ILE A 30 -8.18 -0.01 2.83
C ILE A 30 -8.05 1.36 2.14
N PRO A 31 -8.38 1.48 0.85
CA PRO A 31 -8.37 2.76 0.16
C PRO A 31 -9.54 3.63 0.60
N LEU A 32 -9.23 4.80 1.13
CA LEU A 32 -10.19 5.77 1.64
C LEU A 32 -10.73 6.68 0.55
N GLY A 33 -9.85 7.16 -0.33
CA GLY A 33 -10.20 8.12 -1.36
C GLY A 33 -9.07 8.39 -2.34
N THR A 34 -9.41 8.89 -3.52
CA THR A 34 -8.46 9.35 -4.55
C THR A 34 -8.67 10.82 -4.89
N LEU A 35 -7.66 11.47 -5.46
CA LEU A 35 -7.82 12.82 -5.99
C LEU A 35 -8.23 12.79 -7.46
N ASP A 36 -9.17 13.66 -7.82
CA ASP A 36 -9.42 13.99 -9.23
C ASP A 36 -8.17 14.65 -9.83
N SER A 37 -7.72 14.15 -10.99
CA SER A 37 -6.47 14.58 -11.60
C SER A 37 -6.48 16.05 -12.08
N HIS A 38 -7.66 16.65 -12.25
CA HIS A 38 -7.81 18.00 -12.81
C HIS A 38 -8.17 19.04 -11.74
N THR A 39 -9.03 18.67 -10.80
CA THR A 39 -9.61 19.57 -9.79
C THR A 39 -9.04 19.36 -8.40
N TRP A 40 -8.31 18.25 -8.18
CA TRP A 40 -7.82 17.79 -6.88
C TRP A 40 -8.93 17.69 -5.81
N ASN A 41 -10.16 17.44 -6.25
CA ASN A 41 -11.25 17.10 -5.35
C ASN A 41 -11.10 15.65 -4.88
N ILE A 42 -11.47 15.40 -3.62
CA ILE A 42 -11.41 14.07 -3.03
C ILE A 42 -12.62 13.25 -3.49
N HIS A 43 -12.36 12.12 -4.11
CA HIS A 43 -13.33 11.07 -4.39
C HIS A 43 -13.24 9.99 -3.32
N PHE A 44 -14.23 9.95 -2.43
CA PHE A 44 -14.30 8.94 -1.36
C PHE A 44 -14.66 7.57 -1.93
N LEU A 45 -13.87 6.55 -1.59
CA LEU A 45 -14.00 5.20 -2.12
C LEU A 45 -14.80 4.28 -1.21
N GLN A 46 -14.82 4.54 0.11
CA GLN A 46 -15.67 3.80 1.05
C GLN A 46 -16.85 4.67 1.52
N PRO A 47 -18.05 4.08 1.67
CA PRO A 47 -19.25 4.83 2.05
C PRO A 47 -19.15 5.46 3.45
N TRP A 48 -18.30 4.91 4.33
CA TRP A 48 -18.11 5.37 5.69
C TRP A 48 -17.01 6.44 5.83
N VAL A 49 -16.19 6.69 4.81
CA VAL A 49 -15.09 7.68 4.92
C VAL A 49 -15.65 9.10 5.02
N ARG A 50 -16.54 9.49 4.10
CA ARG A 50 -17.07 10.86 4.09
C ARG A 50 -17.83 11.21 5.38
N PRO A 51 -18.66 10.33 5.97
CA PRO A 51 -19.30 10.59 7.26
C PRO A 51 -18.37 10.49 8.47
N ALA A 52 -17.14 9.96 8.33
CA ALA A 52 -16.23 9.77 9.47
C ALA A 52 -15.78 11.07 10.12
N LEU A 53 -15.75 12.16 9.36
CA LEU A 53 -15.38 13.50 9.84
C LEU A 53 -16.49 14.53 9.54
N PRO A 54 -16.61 15.59 10.36
CA PRO A 54 -17.41 16.77 10.05
C PRO A 54 -17.11 17.34 8.66
N ARG A 55 -18.12 17.99 8.05
CA ARG A 55 -17.95 18.61 6.73
C ARG A 55 -16.88 19.71 6.72
N SER A 56 -16.83 20.53 7.77
CA SER A 56 -15.80 21.57 7.93
C SER A 56 -14.39 21.02 7.88
N ASP A 57 -14.19 19.83 8.43
CA ASP A 57 -12.87 19.23 8.58
C ASP A 57 -12.44 18.67 7.23
N TRP A 58 -13.36 18.02 6.50
CA TRP A 58 -13.12 17.65 5.11
C TRP A 58 -12.87 18.84 4.18
N ASP A 59 -13.60 19.95 4.36
CA ASP A 59 -13.41 21.17 3.57
C ASP A 59 -12.00 21.73 3.85
N THR A 60 -11.57 21.76 5.12
CA THR A 60 -10.23 22.18 5.55
C THR A 60 -9.14 21.27 4.95
N ILE A 61 -9.30 19.95 5.05
CA ILE A 61 -8.37 18.97 4.46
C ILE A 61 -8.27 19.17 2.94
N SER A 62 -9.39 19.37 2.26
CA SER A 62 -9.40 19.58 0.80
C SER A 62 -8.65 20.85 0.41
N ASP A 63 -8.86 21.95 1.13
CA ASP A 63 -8.18 23.23 0.87
C ASP A 63 -6.68 23.12 1.14
N MET A 64 -6.28 22.45 2.22
CA MET A 64 -4.88 22.21 2.54
C MET A 64 -4.18 21.37 1.47
N ILE A 65 -4.81 20.30 0.98
CA ILE A 65 -4.27 19.48 -0.11
C ILE A 65 -4.09 20.32 -1.38
N LYS A 66 -5.08 21.13 -1.76
CA LYS A 66 -4.99 21.98 -2.96
C LYS A 66 -3.90 23.04 -2.87
N ILE A 67 -3.77 23.69 -1.71
CA ILE A 67 -2.71 24.67 -1.45
C ILE A 67 -1.34 23.99 -1.51
N TYR A 68 -1.21 22.82 -0.90
CA TYR A 68 0.02 22.03 -0.94
C TYR A 68 0.40 21.63 -2.37
N LEU A 69 -0.52 21.03 -3.13
CA LEU A 69 -0.25 20.57 -4.50
C LEU A 69 0.13 21.72 -5.43
N SER A 70 -0.55 22.87 -5.32
CA SER A 70 -0.21 24.07 -6.07
C SER A 70 1.22 24.55 -5.78
N LYS A 71 1.59 24.64 -4.50
CA LYS A 71 2.95 25.03 -4.10
C LYS A 71 3.99 23.99 -4.51
N PHE A 72 3.68 22.71 -4.35
CA PHE A 72 4.55 21.60 -4.73
C PHE A 72 4.84 21.62 -6.24
N HIS A 73 3.80 21.76 -7.08
CA HIS A 73 3.96 21.89 -8.53
C HIS A 73 4.87 23.06 -8.88
N HIS A 74 4.61 24.23 -8.31
CA HIS A 74 5.39 25.43 -8.57
C HIS A 74 6.88 25.25 -8.20
N LEU A 75 7.16 24.82 -6.97
CA LEU A 75 8.52 24.67 -6.45
C LEU A 75 9.33 23.63 -7.23
N ILE A 76 8.73 22.48 -7.54
CA ILE A 76 9.42 21.42 -8.27
C ILE A 76 9.64 21.84 -9.73
N GLN A 77 8.66 22.48 -10.37
CA GLN A 77 8.77 22.96 -11.73
C GLN A 77 9.85 24.04 -11.87
N GLU A 78 9.93 24.99 -10.93
CA GLU A 78 11.01 25.98 -10.88
C GLU A 78 12.37 25.32 -10.71
N GLY A 79 12.50 24.40 -9.74
CA GLY A 79 13.74 23.67 -9.49
C GLY A 79 14.19 22.82 -10.67
N ALA A 80 13.26 22.15 -11.35
CA ALA A 80 13.53 21.34 -12.53
C ALA A 80 14.08 22.17 -13.69
N MET A 81 13.53 23.36 -13.94
CA MET A 81 14.04 24.27 -14.97
C MET A 81 15.44 24.80 -14.61
N LEU A 82 15.64 25.23 -13.35
CA LEU A 82 16.92 25.76 -12.86
C LEU A 82 18.04 24.71 -12.92
N LYS A 83 17.72 23.45 -12.64
CA LYS A 83 18.67 22.33 -12.62
C LYS A 83 18.69 21.53 -13.92
N GLN A 84 17.95 21.98 -14.95
CA GLN A 84 17.87 21.34 -16.26
C GLN A 84 17.54 19.83 -16.15
N VAL A 85 16.61 19.49 -15.27
CA VAL A 85 16.16 18.11 -15.07
C VAL A 85 15.49 17.62 -16.36
N PRO A 86 15.85 16.43 -16.88
CA PRO A 86 15.25 15.90 -18.08
C PRO A 86 13.79 15.52 -17.84
N TYR A 87 12.94 15.90 -18.79
CA TYR A 87 11.54 15.52 -18.83
C TYR A 87 11.32 14.29 -19.74
N PRO A 88 10.31 13.45 -19.46
CA PRO A 88 9.46 13.49 -18.28
C PRO A 88 10.20 12.96 -17.04
N PHE A 89 9.78 13.41 -15.86
CA PHE A 89 10.21 12.82 -14.59
C PHE A 89 9.02 12.69 -13.63
N VAL A 90 9.19 11.82 -12.64
CA VAL A 90 8.18 11.50 -11.64
C VAL A 90 8.71 11.85 -10.26
N ALA A 91 7.94 12.62 -9.51
CA ALA A 91 8.16 12.86 -8.09
C ALA A 91 7.03 12.20 -7.30
N GLN A 92 7.39 11.41 -6.28
CA GLN A 92 6.44 10.72 -5.42
C GLN A 92 6.59 11.25 -4.00
N CYS A 93 5.49 11.49 -3.31
CA CYS A 93 5.48 11.86 -1.90
C CYS A 93 4.60 10.87 -1.15
N THR A 94 5.12 10.30 -0.07
CA THR A 94 4.36 9.45 0.85
C THR A 94 4.44 10.06 2.23
N ALA A 95 3.31 10.40 2.82
CA ALA A 95 3.28 10.97 4.16
C ALA A 95 2.06 10.51 4.93
N GLY A 96 2.15 10.48 6.25
CA GLY A 96 1.09 9.93 7.07
C GLY A 96 1.46 9.85 8.55
N CYS A 97 0.63 9.15 9.31
CA CYS A 97 0.89 8.86 10.71
C CYS A 97 0.58 7.41 11.05
N GLN A 98 1.29 6.90 12.05
CA GLN A 98 1.13 5.59 12.65
C GLN A 98 0.55 5.78 14.05
N LEU A 99 -0.54 5.10 14.37
CA LEU A 99 -1.13 5.08 15.70
C LEU A 99 -0.85 3.71 16.35
N PHE A 100 -0.12 3.72 17.46
CA PHE A 100 0.27 2.51 18.17
C PHE A 100 -0.76 2.12 19.24
N PRO A 101 -0.85 0.83 19.63
CA PRO A 101 -1.80 0.37 20.66
C PRO A 101 -1.60 0.95 22.07
N ASN A 102 -0.48 1.62 22.31
CA ASN A 102 -0.16 2.32 23.56
C ASN A 102 -0.48 3.83 23.47
N ASP A 103 -1.31 4.23 22.52
CA ASP A 103 -1.75 5.60 22.24
C ASP A 103 -0.62 6.58 21.86
N THR A 104 0.59 6.05 21.60
CA THR A 104 1.65 6.85 20.97
C THR A 104 1.42 6.94 19.47
N SER A 105 1.86 8.04 18.87
CA SER A 105 1.80 8.24 17.43
C SER A 105 3.17 8.59 16.86
N ARG A 106 3.33 8.36 15.56
CA ARG A 106 4.52 8.78 14.80
C ARG A 106 4.13 9.20 13.40
N GLY A 107 4.46 10.43 13.02
CA GLY A 107 4.39 10.87 11.64
C GLY A 107 5.51 10.28 10.78
N PHE A 108 5.35 10.32 9.47
CA PHE A 108 6.40 10.03 8.51
C PHE A 108 6.19 10.81 7.23
N ALA A 109 7.29 11.12 6.52
CA ALA A 109 7.23 11.63 5.17
C ALA A 109 8.46 11.17 4.37
N TYR A 110 8.22 10.75 3.13
CA TYR A 110 9.20 10.24 2.17
C TYR A 110 9.00 10.91 0.82
N VAL A 111 10.10 11.12 0.12
CA VAL A 111 10.12 11.59 -1.26
C VAL A 111 10.84 10.56 -2.12
N GLY A 112 10.24 10.20 -3.24
CA GLY A 112 10.82 9.39 -4.29
C GLY A 112 11.00 10.18 -5.58
N TYR A 113 12.02 9.82 -6.36
CA TYR A 113 12.31 10.41 -7.66
C TYR A 113 12.55 9.30 -8.69
N ASN A 114 11.76 9.31 -9.77
CA ASN A 114 11.77 8.28 -10.82
C ASN A 114 11.72 6.84 -10.26
N GLY A 115 10.93 6.60 -9.22
CA GLY A 115 10.74 5.30 -8.57
C GLY A 115 11.85 4.89 -7.60
N GLY A 116 12.89 5.71 -7.41
CA GLY A 116 13.93 5.48 -6.40
C GLY A 116 13.72 6.32 -5.14
N ASP A 117 14.12 5.77 -4.00
CA ASP A 117 14.17 6.50 -2.73
C ASP A 117 15.05 7.75 -2.86
N PHE A 118 14.58 8.91 -2.40
CA PHE A 118 15.27 10.18 -2.64
C PHE A 118 15.58 10.91 -1.34
N LEU A 119 14.55 11.25 -0.56
CA LEU A 119 14.67 11.91 0.74
C LEU A 119 13.69 11.30 1.75
N SER A 120 14.03 11.36 3.03
CA SER A 120 13.08 11.13 4.12
C SER A 120 13.11 12.30 5.10
N TYR A 121 11.98 12.56 5.75
CA TYR A 121 11.90 13.57 6.78
C TYR A 121 12.00 12.92 8.17
N ASN A 122 12.94 13.40 8.97
CA ASN A 122 13.08 13.00 10.35
C ASN A 122 12.14 13.85 11.23
N MET A 123 11.04 13.25 11.67
CA MET A 123 10.05 13.93 12.51
C MET A 123 10.59 14.34 13.88
N ASP A 124 11.60 13.64 14.42
CA ASP A 124 12.09 13.85 15.80
C ASP A 124 12.91 15.14 15.92
N ASN A 125 13.70 15.47 14.90
CA ASN A 125 14.57 16.66 14.91
C ASN A 125 14.25 17.67 13.80
N GLY A 126 13.24 17.38 12.97
CA GLY A 126 12.74 18.26 11.92
C GLY A 126 13.65 18.45 10.72
N THR A 127 14.45 17.46 10.35
CA THR A 127 15.45 17.55 9.27
C THR A 127 15.20 16.61 8.10
N TRP A 128 15.65 16.98 6.91
CA TRP A 128 15.58 16.13 5.71
C TRP A 128 16.85 15.30 5.54
N LEU A 129 16.69 13.98 5.45
CA LEU A 129 17.77 13.02 5.27
C LEU A 129 17.87 12.61 3.80
N LEU A 130 19.10 12.53 3.28
CA LEU A 130 19.38 12.02 1.94
C LEU A 130 19.34 10.50 1.96
N LEU A 131 18.52 9.91 1.10
CA LEU A 131 18.54 8.45 0.84
C LEU A 131 19.40 8.13 -0.39
N GLN A 132 19.58 9.12 -1.27
CA GLN A 132 20.55 9.08 -2.36
C GLN A 132 21.38 10.36 -2.35
N ASP A 133 22.70 10.22 -2.42
CA ASP A 133 23.63 11.36 -2.39
C ASP A 133 23.98 11.85 -3.80
N THR A 134 23.00 12.46 -4.48
CA THR A 134 23.17 13.09 -5.80
C THR A 134 23.15 14.62 -5.68
N GLU A 135 23.70 15.32 -6.68
CA GLU A 135 23.64 16.80 -6.71
C GLU A 135 22.20 17.33 -6.68
N LEU A 136 21.28 16.67 -7.38
CA LEU A 136 19.86 17.02 -7.37
C LEU A 136 19.25 16.81 -5.98
N ALA A 137 19.57 15.69 -5.31
CA ALA A 137 19.07 15.41 -3.96
C ALA A 137 19.55 16.44 -2.94
N ARG A 138 20.84 16.83 -2.98
CA ARG A 138 21.38 17.89 -2.11
C ARG A 138 20.69 19.23 -2.36
N TYR A 139 20.48 19.60 -3.62
CA TYR A 139 19.75 20.82 -3.97
C TYR A 139 18.31 20.81 -3.44
N VAL A 140 17.58 19.72 -3.62
CA VAL A 140 16.20 19.62 -3.14
C VAL A 140 16.16 19.67 -1.60
N ARG A 141 17.09 18.98 -0.91
CA ARG A 141 17.20 19.05 0.55
C ARG A 141 17.40 20.49 1.03
N GLU A 142 18.39 21.20 0.48
CA GLU A 142 18.66 22.60 0.86
C GLU A 142 17.45 23.52 0.58
N ARG A 143 16.70 23.26 -0.49
CA ARG A 143 15.47 23.99 -0.80
C ARG A 143 14.37 23.73 0.21
N LEU A 144 14.18 22.47 0.62
CA LEU A 144 13.18 22.09 1.63
C LEU A 144 13.56 22.62 3.02
N GLU A 145 14.85 22.60 3.39
CA GLU A 145 15.35 23.16 4.65
C GLU A 145 15.14 24.68 4.73
N ASN A 146 15.29 25.40 3.63
CA ASN A 146 15.02 26.85 3.57
C ASN A 146 13.52 27.20 3.54
N TYR A 147 12.65 26.23 3.26
CA TYR A 147 11.20 26.44 3.16
C TYR A 147 10.50 26.03 4.46
N THR A 148 10.84 26.72 5.55
CA THR A 148 10.44 26.37 6.93
C THR A 148 8.94 26.24 7.13
N ALA A 149 8.12 27.09 6.49
CA ALA A 149 6.66 27.04 6.59
C ALA A 149 6.06 25.70 6.11
N PHE A 150 6.69 25.03 5.15
CA PHE A 150 6.25 23.70 4.70
C PHE A 150 6.65 22.61 5.69
N THR A 151 7.86 22.72 6.23
CA THR A 151 8.38 21.80 7.25
C THR A 151 7.53 21.86 8.52
N GLU A 152 7.18 23.06 9.00
CA GLU A 152 6.26 23.27 10.13
C GLU A 152 4.87 22.69 9.84
N LEU A 153 4.37 22.87 8.61
CA LEU A 153 3.08 22.33 8.19
C LEU A 153 3.06 20.80 8.23
N ILE A 154 4.10 20.13 7.74
CA ILE A 154 4.26 18.66 7.82
C ILE A 154 4.20 18.21 9.29
N GLN A 155 4.94 18.88 10.16
CA GLN A 155 4.97 18.53 11.58
C GLN A 155 3.59 18.65 12.23
N VAL A 156 2.91 19.78 12.05
CA VAL A 156 1.57 19.98 12.61
C VAL A 156 0.57 18.98 12.05
N LEU A 157 0.58 18.78 10.73
CA LEU A 157 -0.34 17.86 10.06
C LEU A 157 -0.16 16.42 10.54
N PHE A 158 1.07 15.90 10.56
CA PHE A 158 1.27 14.47 10.78
C PHE A 158 1.53 14.09 12.24
N ASN A 159 1.93 15.03 13.12
CA ASN A 159 2.04 14.77 14.55
C ASN A 159 0.75 15.05 15.32
N ASN A 160 -0.09 15.98 14.85
CA ASN A 160 -1.31 16.39 15.57
C ASN A 160 -2.57 16.06 14.76
N THR A 161 -2.81 16.77 13.64
CA THR A 161 -4.08 16.68 12.90
C THR A 161 -4.38 15.26 12.42
N CYS A 162 -3.37 14.56 11.89
CA CYS A 162 -3.49 13.19 11.44
C CYS A 162 -3.88 12.26 12.59
N VAL A 163 -3.37 12.49 13.80
CA VAL A 163 -3.68 11.65 14.96
C VAL A 163 -5.15 11.81 15.35
N ASP A 164 -5.62 13.06 15.47
CA ASP A 164 -7.01 13.39 15.81
C ASP A 164 -7.99 12.82 14.76
N ASP A 165 -7.67 13.00 13.47
CA ASP A 165 -8.51 12.52 12.36
C ASP A 165 -8.49 10.99 12.25
N VAL A 166 -7.33 10.35 12.47
CA VAL A 166 -7.18 8.90 12.38
C VAL A 166 -8.01 8.18 13.42
N GLU A 167 -8.13 8.71 14.63
CA GLU A 167 -8.98 8.10 15.66
C GLU A 167 -10.46 8.05 15.23
N MET A 168 -10.98 9.15 14.68
CA MET A 168 -12.35 9.21 14.16
C MET A 168 -12.55 8.30 12.94
N ILE A 169 -11.59 8.31 12.01
CA ILE A 169 -11.61 7.44 10.83
C ILE A 169 -11.54 5.96 11.24
N LEU A 170 -10.70 5.59 12.21
CA LEU A 170 -10.60 4.22 12.75
C LEU A 170 -11.91 3.77 13.39
N HIS A 171 -12.57 4.66 14.14
CA HIS A 171 -13.88 4.37 14.71
C HIS A 171 -14.90 4.03 13.62
N ALA A 172 -14.96 4.83 12.55
CA ALA A 172 -15.83 4.58 11.40
C ALA A 172 -15.42 3.32 10.60
N ALA A 173 -14.12 3.03 10.53
CA ALA A 173 -13.56 1.91 9.79
C ALA A 173 -13.70 0.56 10.51
N LYS A 174 -14.08 0.54 11.80
CA LYS A 174 -14.11 -0.68 12.63
C LYS A 174 -14.76 -1.87 11.92
N GLY A 175 -15.95 -1.68 11.36
CA GLY A 175 -16.66 -2.75 10.65
C GLY A 175 -15.94 -3.26 9.39
N ALA A 176 -15.19 -2.39 8.70
CA ALA A 176 -14.42 -2.75 7.52
C ALA A 176 -13.09 -3.45 7.87
N LEU A 177 -12.43 -3.02 8.95
CA LEU A 177 -11.18 -3.61 9.45
C LEU A 177 -11.40 -4.97 10.14
N GLU A 178 -12.50 -5.10 10.88
CA GLU A 178 -12.83 -6.34 11.61
C GLU A 178 -13.55 -7.37 10.74
N ARG A 179 -13.95 -7.02 9.50
CA ARG A 179 -14.66 -7.95 8.63
C ARG A 179 -13.84 -9.20 8.39
N GLN A 180 -14.51 -10.33 8.25
CA GLN A 180 -13.86 -11.58 7.89
C GLN A 180 -14.61 -12.22 6.73
N VAL A 181 -13.86 -12.51 5.65
CA VAL A 181 -14.40 -13.17 4.46
C VAL A 181 -13.68 -14.49 4.30
N GLN A 182 -14.44 -15.58 4.16
CA GLN A 182 -13.89 -16.92 4.06
C GLN A 182 -13.23 -17.18 2.70
N PRO A 183 -12.05 -17.82 2.68
CA PRO A 183 -11.40 -18.17 1.42
C PRO A 183 -12.22 -19.18 0.63
N VAL A 184 -12.32 -18.95 -0.68
CA VAL A 184 -12.69 -19.96 -1.64
C VAL A 184 -11.41 -20.55 -2.22
N ALA A 185 -11.29 -21.87 -2.21
CA ALA A 185 -10.13 -22.56 -2.73
C ALA A 185 -10.53 -23.60 -3.76
N VAL A 186 -9.68 -23.78 -4.77
CA VAL A 186 -9.83 -24.82 -5.79
C VAL A 186 -8.47 -25.46 -6.04
N VAL A 187 -8.49 -26.76 -6.27
CA VAL A 187 -7.32 -27.55 -6.64
C VAL A 187 -7.49 -28.07 -8.06
N PHE A 188 -6.46 -27.95 -8.88
CA PHE A 188 -6.43 -28.50 -10.22
C PHE A 188 -5.01 -28.86 -10.64
N ALA A 189 -4.88 -29.70 -11.65
CA ALA A 189 -3.60 -30.08 -12.22
C ALA A 189 -3.24 -29.26 -13.46
N ARG A 190 -1.95 -29.02 -13.66
CA ARG A 190 -1.36 -28.45 -14.87
C ARG A 190 -0.27 -29.38 -15.39
N GLN A 191 -0.34 -29.71 -16.68
CA GLN A 191 0.70 -30.48 -17.36
C GLN A 191 2.01 -29.68 -17.45
N THR A 192 3.14 -30.38 -17.37
CA THR A 192 4.46 -29.82 -17.69
C THR A 192 4.91 -30.36 -19.06
N PRO A 193 6.00 -29.80 -19.63
CA PRO A 193 6.62 -30.39 -20.82
C PRO A 193 7.14 -31.82 -20.61
N ASP A 194 7.40 -32.20 -19.35
CA ASP A 194 7.81 -33.55 -18.98
C ASP A 194 6.56 -34.39 -18.62
N PRO A 195 6.19 -35.40 -19.43
CA PRO A 195 4.99 -36.20 -19.17
C PRO A 195 5.07 -37.04 -17.88
N SER A 196 6.26 -37.19 -17.29
CA SER A 196 6.45 -37.87 -16.00
C SER A 196 6.12 -36.97 -14.80
N GLN A 197 5.84 -35.67 -15.02
CA GLN A 197 5.60 -34.70 -13.97
C GLN A 197 4.27 -33.96 -14.17
N LEU A 198 3.55 -33.75 -13.08
CA LEU A 198 2.35 -32.93 -13.03
C LEU A 198 2.52 -31.85 -11.96
N LEU A 199 1.98 -30.65 -12.20
CA LEU A 199 1.92 -29.60 -11.19
C LEU A 199 0.51 -29.53 -10.61
N LEU A 200 0.40 -29.71 -9.31
CA LEU A 200 -0.84 -29.43 -8.60
C LEU A 200 -0.86 -27.96 -8.20
N VAL A 201 -1.95 -27.28 -8.54
CA VAL A 201 -2.15 -25.86 -8.27
C VAL A 201 -3.31 -25.72 -7.30
N CYS A 202 -3.04 -25.11 -6.15
CA CYS A 202 -4.05 -24.67 -5.22
C CYS A 202 -4.22 -23.17 -5.37
N ARG A 203 -5.38 -22.73 -5.87
CA ARG A 203 -5.75 -21.32 -5.96
C ARG A 203 -6.69 -21.00 -4.82
N VAL A 204 -6.36 -19.96 -4.06
CA VAL A 204 -7.15 -19.47 -2.92
C VAL A 204 -7.48 -18.00 -3.19
N THR A 205 -8.74 -17.61 -3.06
CA THR A 205 -9.21 -16.25 -3.38
C THR A 205 -10.39 -15.85 -2.50
N GLY A 206 -10.71 -14.56 -2.47
CA GLY A 206 -11.93 -14.06 -1.83
C GLY A 206 -11.85 -14.00 -0.31
N PHE A 207 -10.64 -13.97 0.27
CA PHE A 207 -10.47 -13.90 1.73
C PHE A 207 -10.01 -12.53 2.20
N TYR A 208 -10.38 -12.20 3.44
CA TYR A 208 -9.90 -11.04 4.18
C TYR A 208 -9.96 -11.35 5.67
N PRO A 209 -8.96 -10.98 6.50
CA PRO A 209 -7.79 -10.12 6.20
C PRO A 209 -6.70 -10.78 5.34
N ALA A 210 -5.66 -10.01 5.00
CA ALA A 210 -4.54 -10.46 4.15
C ALA A 210 -3.76 -11.68 4.70
N ALA A 211 -3.72 -11.82 6.02
CA ALA A 211 -2.94 -12.85 6.70
C ALA A 211 -3.55 -14.25 6.48
N VAL A 212 -2.90 -15.05 5.63
CA VAL A 212 -3.31 -16.42 5.30
C VAL A 212 -2.08 -17.34 5.26
N ARG A 213 -2.27 -18.61 5.64
CA ARG A 213 -1.27 -19.67 5.41
C ARG A 213 -1.85 -20.72 4.46
N VAL A 214 -1.15 -20.93 3.35
CA VAL A 214 -1.51 -21.94 2.34
C VAL A 214 -0.32 -22.85 2.12
N SER A 215 -0.54 -24.15 2.31
CA SER A 215 0.51 -25.18 2.26
C SER A 215 0.01 -26.40 1.49
N TRP A 216 0.92 -27.09 0.80
CA TRP A 216 0.66 -28.40 0.25
C TRP A 216 1.04 -29.46 1.29
N LEU A 217 0.20 -30.49 1.41
CA LEU A 217 0.47 -31.67 2.21
C LEU A 217 0.70 -32.86 1.26
N ARG A 218 1.74 -33.65 1.53
CA ARG A 218 1.98 -34.98 0.95
C ARG A 218 1.92 -35.99 2.09
N ASP A 219 0.96 -36.91 2.03
CA ASP A 219 0.69 -37.88 3.10
C ASP A 219 0.55 -37.24 4.48
N GLY A 220 -0.20 -36.12 4.53
CA GLY A 220 -0.42 -35.34 5.74
C GLY A 220 0.75 -34.46 6.18
N HIS A 221 1.92 -34.55 5.54
CA HIS A 221 3.11 -33.77 5.89
C HIS A 221 3.27 -32.56 4.98
N GLU A 222 3.58 -31.41 5.57
CA GLU A 222 3.77 -30.16 4.83
C GLU A 222 4.97 -30.22 3.90
N VAL A 223 4.74 -29.89 2.63
CA VAL A 223 5.77 -29.81 1.60
C VAL A 223 6.30 -28.38 1.53
N PRO A 224 7.63 -28.17 1.62
CA PRO A 224 8.22 -26.85 1.45
C PRO A 224 7.88 -26.23 0.09
N PRO A 225 7.62 -24.91 0.02
CA PRO A 225 7.35 -24.25 -1.25
C PRO A 225 8.59 -24.27 -2.15
N ASP A 226 8.41 -24.64 -3.43
CA ASP A 226 9.44 -24.50 -4.45
C ASP A 226 9.22 -23.19 -5.25
N PRO A 227 10.13 -22.21 -5.16
CA PRO A 227 10.00 -20.93 -5.86
C PRO A 227 9.99 -21.08 -7.39
N LYS A 228 10.52 -22.18 -7.95
CA LYS A 228 10.58 -22.41 -9.40
C LYS A 228 9.24 -22.85 -10.00
N LEU A 229 8.28 -23.29 -9.18
CA LEU A 229 7.02 -23.88 -9.64
C LEU A 229 5.90 -22.86 -9.90
N GLY A 230 6.18 -21.55 -9.73
CA GLY A 230 5.25 -20.49 -10.10
C GLY A 230 4.13 -20.22 -9.09
N SER A 231 4.37 -20.50 -7.81
CA SER A 231 3.57 -19.94 -6.70
C SER A 231 3.59 -18.41 -6.77
N THR A 232 2.47 -17.76 -6.41
CA THR A 232 2.39 -16.28 -6.45
C THR A 232 2.56 -15.68 -5.06
N PRO A 233 3.03 -14.43 -4.95
CA PRO A 233 2.78 -13.64 -3.75
C PRO A 233 1.27 -13.47 -3.50
N LEU A 234 0.93 -12.86 -2.37
CA LEU A 234 -0.43 -12.38 -2.11
C LEU A 234 -0.76 -11.27 -3.11
N LEU A 235 -1.92 -11.35 -3.74
CA LEU A 235 -2.40 -10.40 -4.74
C LEU A 235 -3.76 -9.84 -4.30
N PRO A 236 -4.04 -8.54 -4.51
CA PRO A 236 -5.34 -7.95 -4.20
C PRO A 236 -6.39 -8.32 -5.26
N ASN A 237 -7.65 -8.30 -4.84
CA ASN A 237 -8.83 -8.29 -5.70
C ASN A 237 -9.49 -6.90 -5.69
N SER A 238 -10.35 -6.61 -6.66
CA SER A 238 -11.06 -5.32 -6.75
C SER A 238 -12.10 -5.10 -5.64
N ASP A 239 -12.52 -6.16 -4.95
CA ASP A 239 -13.49 -6.15 -3.85
C ASP A 239 -12.82 -6.08 -2.47
N LEU A 240 -11.56 -5.65 -2.42
CA LEU A 240 -10.72 -5.57 -1.22
C LEU A 240 -10.44 -6.93 -0.57
N THR A 241 -10.68 -8.04 -1.25
CA THR A 241 -10.22 -9.36 -0.80
C THR A 241 -8.86 -9.69 -1.41
N TYR A 242 -8.30 -10.83 -1.01
CA TYR A 242 -7.01 -11.29 -1.48
C TYR A 242 -7.09 -12.61 -2.23
N GLN A 243 -6.07 -12.88 -3.04
CA GLN A 243 -5.86 -14.14 -3.72
C GLN A 243 -4.38 -14.54 -3.76
N LEU A 244 -4.13 -15.84 -3.84
CA LEU A 244 -2.80 -16.38 -4.11
C LEU A 244 -2.90 -17.79 -4.71
N ARG A 245 -1.80 -18.29 -5.25
CA ARG A 245 -1.67 -19.72 -5.57
C ARG A 245 -0.41 -20.35 -4.98
N ARG A 246 -0.51 -21.63 -4.63
CA ARG A 246 0.61 -22.49 -4.25
C ARG A 246 0.68 -23.67 -5.20
N VAL A 247 1.88 -23.99 -5.64
CA VAL A 247 2.14 -25.06 -6.62
C VAL A 247 3.09 -26.08 -6.05
N VAL A 248 2.80 -27.36 -6.24
CA VAL A 248 3.70 -28.48 -5.92
C VAL A 248 3.82 -29.40 -7.12
N ALA A 249 5.00 -29.99 -7.30
CA ALA A 249 5.21 -31.02 -8.31
C ALA A 249 4.88 -32.40 -7.74
N MET A 250 4.26 -33.25 -8.55
CA MET A 250 4.02 -34.65 -8.25
C MET A 250 4.33 -35.53 -9.46
N VAL A 251 4.51 -36.83 -9.22
CA VAL A 251 4.64 -37.83 -10.28
C VAL A 251 3.31 -38.59 -10.38
N PRO A 252 2.69 -38.69 -11.56
CA PRO A 252 1.45 -39.45 -11.72
C PRO A 252 1.63 -40.91 -11.27
N GLY A 253 0.75 -41.37 -10.37
CA GLY A 253 0.77 -42.75 -9.88
C GLY A 253 1.86 -43.05 -8.85
N ASP A 254 2.45 -42.03 -8.22
CA ASP A 254 3.48 -42.21 -7.18
C ASP A 254 2.95 -42.82 -5.86
N GLY A 255 1.64 -43.01 -5.74
CA GLY A 255 0.99 -43.63 -4.57
C GLY A 255 0.85 -42.69 -3.37
N HIS A 256 1.23 -41.42 -3.51
CA HIS A 256 1.12 -40.43 -2.44
C HIS A 256 -0.22 -39.70 -2.49
N SER A 257 -0.71 -39.34 -1.32
CA SER A 257 -1.88 -38.49 -1.17
C SER A 257 -1.45 -37.02 -1.10
N TYR A 258 -2.17 -36.15 -1.82
CA TYR A 258 -1.89 -34.72 -1.84
C TYR A 258 -3.12 -33.93 -1.38
N ALA A 259 -2.91 -32.89 -0.58
CA ALA A 259 -3.98 -31.98 -0.19
C ALA A 259 -3.48 -30.55 -0.03
N CYS A 260 -4.28 -29.58 -0.45
CA CYS A 260 -4.04 -28.18 -0.12
C CYS A 260 -4.67 -27.85 1.22
N ARG A 261 -3.87 -27.29 2.14
CA ARG A 261 -4.33 -26.80 3.44
C ARG A 261 -4.31 -25.28 3.46
N VAL A 262 -5.46 -24.69 3.77
CA VAL A 262 -5.66 -23.25 3.91
C VAL A 262 -6.04 -22.95 5.36
N GLN A 263 -5.27 -22.08 6.00
CA GLN A 263 -5.50 -21.60 7.36
C GLN A 263 -5.70 -20.08 7.32
N HIS A 264 -6.83 -19.63 7.85
CA HIS A 264 -7.25 -18.24 7.81
C HIS A 264 -8.13 -17.93 9.02
N SER A 265 -8.04 -16.72 9.57
CA SER A 265 -8.76 -16.34 10.80
C SER A 265 -10.29 -16.52 10.70
N SER A 266 -10.85 -16.28 9.51
CA SER A 266 -12.29 -16.43 9.22
C SER A 266 -12.83 -17.86 9.30
N LEU A 267 -11.95 -18.87 9.41
CA LEU A 267 -12.33 -20.27 9.51
C LEU A 267 -12.52 -20.71 10.97
N GLY A 268 -12.36 -19.80 11.94
CA GLY A 268 -12.63 -20.09 13.36
C GLY A 268 -11.72 -21.17 13.94
N GLY A 269 -10.45 -21.18 13.54
CA GLY A 269 -9.45 -22.17 13.97
C GLY A 269 -9.52 -23.52 13.25
N ARG A 270 -10.41 -23.68 12.25
CA ARG A 270 -10.45 -24.86 11.38
C ARG A 270 -9.59 -24.64 10.15
N ASP A 271 -8.99 -25.72 9.66
CA ASP A 271 -8.30 -25.73 8.37
C ASP A 271 -9.29 -26.09 7.26
N LEU A 272 -9.21 -25.38 6.14
CA LEU A 272 -9.85 -25.81 4.90
C LEU A 272 -8.88 -26.73 4.16
N LEU A 273 -9.24 -28.02 4.10
CA LEU A 273 -8.47 -29.06 3.42
C LEU A 273 -9.12 -29.45 2.09
N LEU A 274 -8.36 -29.33 1.00
CA LEU A 274 -8.79 -29.72 -0.34
C LEU A 274 -7.91 -30.87 -0.83
N PRO A 275 -8.38 -32.12 -0.74
CA PRO A 275 -7.64 -33.25 -1.29
C PRO A 275 -7.55 -33.14 -2.82
N TRP A 276 -6.44 -33.63 -3.36
CA TRP A 276 -6.29 -33.92 -4.78
C TRP A 276 -6.55 -35.41 -5.00
N GLY A 277 -7.50 -35.73 -5.89
CA GLY A 277 -7.97 -37.08 -6.15
C GLY A 277 -9.44 -37.25 -5.86
#